data_AF-A0A428WSV1-F1
#
_entry.id   AF-A0A428WSV1-F1
#
_cell.length_a   1.000
_cell.length_b   1.000
_cell.length_c   1.000
_cell.angle_alpha   90.00
_cell.angle_beta   90.00
_cell.angle_gamma   90.00
#
_symmetry.space_group_name_H-M   'P 1'
#
loop_
_entity.id
_entity.type
_entity.pdbx_description
1 polymer ?
#
loop_
_entity_poly.entity_id
_entity_poly.type
_entity_poly.pdbx_seq_one_letter_code
_entity_poly.pdbx_strand_id
1 'polypeptide(L)'
;MTTHRLTVRARLTAFYGGLFLLAGTALLAITYLLLAQALNSRSFSRSAIIAVPGIAITVPDGTLPTETESGVAQPAEPLNLTPEERQQAEETLQLARALQVQFRQQTLTSLLRQGTLALAGVGLVGIWLGWLAARRTLRPLQEITATARRVAERNLHERIGLTGPQDELRQLADTFDDMLARLDAAFGSQRRFVANASHELRTPLTINRTLIEVALSHPDPPAELRQLGATLLTVNARHERLIEGLLVLAGSEQRLTTHDPVDLAAVTTRLVTVARAEAAAADIDLRLSTAPAPVTGDPVLLERAVQNLLQNAIAYNVPHGTVTVTCAGTCLTITNTGPTIAAYEIPGLFEPFRRLTDRIGSTDGSGLGLSIVRSVVTAHGGEITAEPRPAGGLIITMRLPARAQPSSTG
;
A
#
# COMPACT_ATOMS: atom_id res chain seq x y z
N MET A 1 10.01 -6.83 23.20
CA MET A 1 9.82 -8.20 22.63
C MET A 1 9.11 -8.07 21.28
N THR A 2 9.88 -7.97 20.20
CA THR A 2 9.36 -7.92 18.83
C THR A 2 9.02 -9.34 18.39
N THR A 3 7.72 -9.67 18.38
CA THR A 3 7.25 -10.93 17.79
C THR A 3 7.46 -10.84 16.28
N HIS A 4 8.52 -11.48 15.78
CA HIS A 4 8.72 -11.67 14.35
C HIS A 4 7.52 -12.44 13.79
N ARG A 5 6.56 -11.72 13.20
CA ARG A 5 5.43 -12.35 12.51
C ARG A 5 5.97 -13.02 11.26
N LEU A 6 6.00 -14.36 11.29
CA LEU A 6 6.34 -15.18 10.14
C LEU A 6 5.47 -14.79 8.95
N THR A 7 6.08 -14.58 7.78
CA THR A 7 5.35 -14.30 6.54
C THR A 7 4.41 -15.46 6.21
N VAL A 8 3.32 -15.20 5.47
CA VAL A 8 2.36 -16.24 5.06
C VAL A 8 3.07 -17.41 4.36
N ARG A 9 4.11 -17.11 3.56
CA ARG A 9 4.99 -18.11 2.92
C ARG A 9 5.63 -19.03 3.95
N ALA A 10 6.27 -18.48 4.98
CA ALA A 10 6.93 -19.27 6.02
C ALA A 10 5.93 -20.12 6.81
N ARG A 11 4.72 -19.62 7.07
CA ARG A 11 3.66 -20.38 7.75
C ARG A 11 3.15 -21.54 6.89
N LEU A 12 2.88 -21.32 5.60
CA LEU A 12 2.41 -22.37 4.69
C LEU A 12 3.46 -23.47 4.52
N THR A 13 4.72 -23.09 4.27
CA THR A 13 5.82 -24.05 4.13
C THR A 13 6.05 -24.83 5.42
N ALA A 14 6.01 -24.18 6.59
CA ALA A 14 6.12 -24.87 7.88
C ALA A 14 4.96 -25.83 8.11
N PHE A 15 3.73 -25.46 7.75
CA PHE A 15 2.55 -26.29 7.92
C PHE A 15 2.60 -27.53 7.02
N TYR A 16 2.81 -27.37 5.71
CA TYR A 16 2.89 -28.51 4.78
C TYR A 16 4.15 -29.36 5.01
N GLY A 17 5.27 -28.74 5.35
CA GLY A 17 6.50 -29.45 5.72
C GLY A 17 6.31 -30.29 6.99
N GLY A 18 5.65 -29.73 8.01
CA GLY A 18 5.30 -30.44 9.24
C GLY A 18 4.34 -31.60 8.98
N LEU A 19 3.30 -31.39 8.17
CA LEU A 19 2.35 -32.44 7.78
C LEU A 19 3.03 -33.59 7.03
N PHE A 20 3.95 -33.27 6.11
CA PHE A 20 4.72 -34.27 5.37
C PHE A 20 5.62 -35.10 6.29
N LEU A 21 6.33 -34.45 7.21
CA LEU A 21 7.16 -35.15 8.20
C LEU A 21 6.31 -36.04 9.12
N LEU A 22 5.16 -35.55 9.59
CA LEU A 22 4.23 -36.35 10.40
C LEU A 22 3.74 -37.59 9.64
N ALA A 23 3.24 -37.42 8.42
CA ALA A 23 2.76 -38.54 7.61
C ALA A 23 3.88 -39.55 7.31
N GLY A 24 5.09 -39.07 7.00
CA GLY A 24 6.24 -39.93 6.74
C GLY A 24 6.74 -40.67 7.98
N THR A 25 6.76 -40.03 9.15
CA THR A 25 7.08 -40.71 10.43
C THR A 25 6.05 -41.78 10.78
N ALA A 26 4.75 -41.51 10.58
CA ALA A 26 3.70 -42.49 10.80
C ALA A 26 3.82 -43.69 9.85
N LEU A 27 4.08 -43.44 8.56
CA LEU A 27 4.31 -44.51 7.58
C LEU A 27 5.51 -45.38 7.96
N LEU A 28 6.62 -44.75 8.40
CA LEU A 28 7.82 -45.44 8.86
C LEU A 28 7.53 -46.33 10.10
N ALA A 29 6.76 -45.80 11.06
CA ALA A 29 6.36 -46.54 12.24
C ALA A 29 5.47 -47.75 11.89
N ILE A 30 4.54 -47.59 10.95
CA ILE A 30 3.70 -48.67 10.46
C ILE A 30 4.55 -49.75 9.76
N THR A 31 5.48 -49.35 8.89
CA THR A 31 6.36 -50.33 8.20
C THR A 31 7.25 -51.08 9.20
N TYR A 32 7.78 -50.39 10.21
CA TYR A 32 8.52 -51.01 11.29
C TYR A 32 7.67 -52.03 12.05
N LEU A 33 6.44 -51.67 12.44
CA LEU A 33 5.53 -52.56 13.16
C LEU A 33 5.14 -53.78 12.33
N LEU A 34 4.81 -53.60 11.05
CA LEU A 34 4.47 -54.70 10.14
C LEU A 34 5.65 -55.66 9.98
N LEU A 35 6.87 -55.14 9.82
CA LEU A 35 8.04 -56.00 9.70
C LEU A 35 8.40 -56.69 11.01
N ALA A 36 8.30 -55.98 12.14
CA ALA A 36 8.50 -56.57 13.47
C ALA A 36 7.50 -57.71 13.72
N GLN A 37 6.24 -57.55 13.30
CA GLN A 37 5.22 -58.60 13.34
C GLN A 37 5.54 -59.75 12.38
N ALA A 38 5.96 -59.46 11.14
CA ALA A 38 6.31 -60.48 10.14
C ALA A 38 7.53 -61.32 10.56
N LEU A 39 8.53 -60.70 11.20
CA LEU A 39 9.67 -61.39 11.78
C LEU A 39 9.29 -62.21 13.02
N ASN A 40 8.23 -61.81 13.74
CA ASN A 40 7.70 -62.56 14.88
C ASN A 40 6.86 -63.76 14.43
N SER A 41 6.06 -63.62 13.35
CA SER A 41 5.24 -64.69 12.79
C SER A 41 6.03 -65.69 11.93
N ARG A 42 7.15 -65.27 11.33
CA ARG A 42 8.15 -66.17 10.71
C ARG A 42 9.09 -66.85 11.71
N SER A 43 8.73 -66.88 13.00
CA SER A 43 9.31 -67.90 13.88
C SER A 43 9.01 -69.24 13.24
N PHE A 44 10.06 -69.88 12.72
CA PHE A 44 10.09 -71.19 12.07
C PHE A 44 8.84 -72.01 12.43
N SER A 45 8.04 -72.38 11.42
CA SER A 45 7.06 -73.47 11.53
C SER A 45 7.66 -74.57 12.41
N ARG A 46 6.86 -75.17 13.29
CA ARG A 46 7.19 -76.27 14.22
C ARG A 46 8.00 -77.47 13.65
N SER A 47 8.45 -77.43 12.41
CA SER A 47 9.32 -78.37 11.72
C SER A 47 10.70 -77.76 11.45
N ALA A 48 11.46 -77.42 12.49
CA ALA A 48 12.91 -77.45 12.35
C ALA A 48 13.30 -78.94 12.30
N ILE A 49 13.41 -79.50 11.09
CA ILE A 49 14.14 -80.75 10.89
C ILE A 49 15.60 -80.41 11.19
N ILE A 50 15.99 -80.57 12.44
CA ILE A 50 17.40 -80.52 12.85
C ILE A 50 18.01 -81.83 12.31
N ALA A 51 18.64 -81.75 11.14
CA ALA A 51 19.52 -82.82 10.68
C ALA A 51 20.75 -82.82 11.59
N VAL A 52 20.71 -83.62 12.65
CA VAL A 52 21.88 -83.96 13.46
C VAL A 52 22.81 -84.79 12.57
N PRO A 53 24.10 -84.42 12.39
CA PRO A 53 25.05 -85.28 11.70
C PRO A 53 25.27 -86.53 12.58
N GLY A 54 24.67 -87.66 12.20
CA GLY A 54 24.82 -88.95 12.88
C GLY A 54 23.53 -89.69 13.22
N ILE A 55 22.36 -89.06 13.13
CA ILE A 55 21.06 -89.73 13.35
C ILE A 55 20.34 -89.86 12.00
N ALA A 56 20.40 -91.06 11.42
CA ALA A 56 19.64 -91.40 10.21
C ALA A 56 18.17 -91.63 10.57
N ILE A 57 17.29 -90.69 10.23
CA ILE A 57 15.85 -90.95 10.19
C ILE A 57 15.57 -91.64 8.86
N THR A 58 15.53 -92.97 8.87
CA THR A 58 14.99 -93.75 7.75
C THR A 58 13.48 -93.58 7.72
N VAL A 59 12.99 -92.77 6.79
CA VAL A 59 11.57 -92.76 6.39
C VAL A 59 11.41 -93.89 5.36
N PRO A 60 10.58 -94.92 5.61
CA PRO A 60 10.27 -95.93 4.59
C PRO A 60 9.48 -95.29 3.45
N ASP A 61 9.85 -95.65 2.22
CA ASP A 61 9.42 -95.06 0.97
C ASP A 61 7.91 -94.81 0.81
N GLY A 62 7.59 -93.67 0.20
CA GLY A 62 6.36 -93.52 -0.59
C GLY A 62 5.53 -92.28 -0.31
N THR A 63 5.54 -91.35 -1.27
CA THR A 63 4.58 -90.26 -1.51
C THR A 63 4.72 -88.97 -0.68
N LEU A 64 5.02 -87.87 -1.38
CA LEU A 64 4.82 -86.50 -0.93
C LEU A 64 3.31 -86.18 -0.90
N PRO A 65 2.74 -85.67 0.20
CA PRO A 65 1.43 -85.03 0.15
C PRO A 65 1.56 -83.54 -0.15
N THR A 66 0.82 -83.13 -1.18
CA THR A 66 0.38 -81.77 -1.50
C THR A 66 -0.40 -81.11 -0.35
N GLU A 67 -0.49 -79.78 -0.41
CA GLU A 67 -1.00 -78.82 0.59
C GLU A 67 -2.35 -79.13 1.27
N THR A 68 -2.54 -78.43 2.41
CA THR A 68 -3.80 -78.11 3.13
C THR A 68 -4.45 -79.22 3.95
N GLU A 69 -4.28 -79.16 5.29
CA GLU A 69 -5.39 -79.21 6.24
C GLU A 69 -4.93 -78.90 7.68
N SER A 70 -5.78 -78.18 8.41
CA SER A 70 -5.67 -77.95 9.85
C SER A 70 -5.70 -79.26 10.62
N GLY A 71 -4.55 -79.88 10.83
CA GLY A 71 -4.39 -81.07 11.66
C GLY A 71 -4.03 -80.70 13.10
N VAL A 72 -4.87 -81.10 14.06
CA VAL A 72 -4.54 -81.12 15.49
C VAL A 72 -3.23 -81.87 15.67
N ALA A 73 -2.22 -81.21 16.26
CA ALA A 73 -0.92 -81.80 16.53
C ALA A 73 -1.08 -83.05 17.41
N GLN A 74 -0.83 -84.24 16.85
CA GLN A 74 -0.60 -85.44 17.66
C GLN A 74 0.69 -85.22 18.47
N PRO A 75 0.74 -85.62 19.76
CA PRO A 75 1.97 -85.56 20.53
C PRO A 75 2.99 -86.48 19.86
N ALA A 76 4.09 -85.90 19.38
CA ALA A 76 5.23 -86.69 18.92
C ALA A 76 5.72 -87.58 20.07
N GLU A 77 5.97 -88.85 19.77
CA GLU A 77 6.57 -89.81 20.70
C GLU A 77 7.87 -89.18 21.26
N PRO A 78 8.09 -89.17 22.59
CA PRO A 78 9.26 -88.51 23.15
C PRO A 78 10.51 -89.20 22.63
N LEU A 79 11.29 -88.47 21.85
CA LEU A 79 12.57 -88.91 21.31
C LEU A 79 13.44 -89.38 22.49
N ASN A 80 13.80 -90.66 22.51
CA ASN A 80 14.57 -91.28 23.59
C ASN A 80 16.06 -90.94 23.41
N LEU A 81 16.36 -89.64 23.52
CA LEU A 81 17.70 -89.07 23.36
C LEU A 81 18.58 -89.42 24.56
N THR A 82 19.83 -89.79 24.28
CA THR A 82 20.88 -89.89 25.29
C THR A 82 21.14 -88.52 25.94
N PRO A 83 21.69 -88.45 27.17
CA PRO A 83 21.99 -87.19 27.83
C PRO A 83 22.90 -86.26 27.00
N GLU A 84 23.85 -86.84 26.26
CA GLU A 84 24.77 -86.11 25.38
C GLU A 84 24.05 -85.50 24.17
N GLU A 85 23.14 -86.24 23.53
CA GLU A 85 22.33 -85.74 22.40
C GLU A 85 21.36 -84.63 22.85
N ARG A 86 20.83 -84.69 24.07
CA ARG A 86 20.00 -83.61 24.64
C ARG A 86 20.80 -82.33 24.83
N GLN A 87 22.02 -82.45 25.35
CA GLN A 87 22.90 -81.30 25.57
C GLN A 87 23.29 -80.64 24.24
N GLN A 88 23.64 -81.42 23.21
CA GLN A 88 23.91 -80.91 21.87
C GLN A 88 22.68 -80.28 21.20
N ALA A 89 21.49 -80.86 21.39
CA ALA A 89 20.24 -80.29 20.90
C ALA A 89 19.92 -78.95 21.58
N GLU A 90 20.19 -78.82 22.88
CA GLU A 90 20.01 -77.56 23.61
C GLU A 90 21.00 -76.48 23.18
N GLU A 91 22.29 -76.82 23.03
CA GLU A 91 23.31 -75.88 22.54
C GLU A 91 23.02 -75.37 21.12
N THR A 92 22.60 -76.26 20.22
CA THR A 92 22.22 -75.87 18.85
C THR A 92 20.97 -74.99 18.83
N LEU A 93 19.98 -75.26 19.69
CA LEU A 93 18.81 -74.40 19.85
C LEU A 93 19.17 -73.02 20.43
N GLN A 94 20.09 -72.97 21.39
CA GLN A 94 20.58 -71.71 21.95
C GLN A 94 21.34 -70.88 20.91
N LEU A 95 22.21 -71.51 20.13
CA LEU A 95 22.96 -70.84 19.07
C LEU A 95 22.04 -70.34 17.95
N ALA A 96 21.03 -71.13 17.55
CA ALA A 96 20.00 -70.72 16.60
C ALA A 96 19.18 -69.52 17.12
N ARG A 97 18.79 -69.51 18.40
CA ARG A 97 18.10 -68.37 19.04
C ARG A 97 18.99 -67.12 19.08
N ALA A 98 20.28 -67.27 19.40
CA ALA A 98 21.23 -66.17 19.45
C ALA A 98 21.42 -65.50 18.08
N LEU A 99 21.59 -66.30 17.02
CA LEU A 99 21.67 -65.81 15.64
C LEU A 99 20.37 -65.14 15.19
N GLN A 100 19.20 -65.69 15.57
CA GLN A 100 17.91 -65.10 15.25
C GLN A 100 17.70 -63.72 15.89
N VAL A 101 18.08 -63.57 17.17
CA VAL A 101 18.00 -62.29 17.88
C VAL A 101 18.93 -61.26 17.22
N GLN A 102 20.17 -61.64 16.89
CA GLN A 102 21.11 -60.76 16.19
C GLN A 102 20.58 -60.32 14.81
N PHE A 103 20.08 -61.26 14.00
CA PHE A 103 19.59 -60.95 12.66
C PHE A 103 18.37 -60.02 12.70
N ARG A 104 17.44 -60.26 13.64
CA ARG A 104 16.28 -59.38 13.90
C ARG A 104 16.75 -57.96 14.25
N GLN A 105 17.70 -57.84 15.18
CA GLN A 105 18.17 -56.55 15.66
C GLN A 105 18.92 -55.78 14.56
N GLN A 106 19.74 -56.45 13.75
CA GLN A 106 20.41 -55.85 12.58
C GLN A 106 19.41 -55.39 11.52
N THR A 107 18.39 -56.20 11.22
CA THR A 107 17.38 -55.84 10.21
C THR A 107 16.56 -54.63 10.64
N LEU A 108 16.09 -54.61 11.89
CA LEU A 108 15.29 -53.51 12.44
C LEU A 108 16.09 -52.21 12.56
N THR A 109 17.33 -52.28 13.03
CA THR A 109 18.21 -51.09 13.14
C THR A 109 18.61 -50.54 11.78
N SER A 110 18.89 -51.40 10.79
CA SER A 110 19.20 -50.97 9.42
C SER A 110 18.01 -50.24 8.79
N LEU A 111 16.79 -50.76 8.97
CA LEU A 111 15.58 -50.11 8.47
C LEU A 111 15.29 -48.77 9.14
N LEU A 112 15.44 -48.68 10.47
CA LEU A 112 15.29 -47.40 11.15
C LEU A 112 16.32 -46.39 10.66
N ARG A 113 17.59 -46.78 10.50
CA ARG A 113 18.65 -45.86 10.05
C ARG A 113 18.45 -45.42 8.60
N GLN A 114 18.26 -46.36 7.68
CA GLN A 114 18.07 -46.07 6.26
C GLN A 114 16.74 -45.34 6.02
N GLY A 115 15.69 -45.74 6.72
CA GLY A 115 14.36 -45.14 6.63
C GLY A 115 14.31 -43.71 7.19
N THR A 116 14.97 -43.43 8.31
CA THR A 116 15.09 -42.05 8.84
C THR A 116 15.91 -41.15 7.94
N LEU A 117 17.02 -41.64 7.38
CA LEU A 117 17.82 -40.89 6.39
C LEU A 117 17.02 -40.60 5.11
N ALA A 118 16.32 -41.61 4.58
CA ALA A 118 15.46 -41.43 3.41
C ALA A 118 14.33 -40.42 3.69
N LEU A 119 13.67 -40.53 4.84
CA LEU A 119 12.61 -39.60 5.25
C LEU A 119 13.13 -38.18 5.41
N ALA A 120 14.30 -38.00 6.04
CA ALA A 120 14.93 -36.69 6.18
C ALA A 120 15.26 -36.07 4.81
N GLY A 121 15.83 -36.86 3.90
CA GLY A 121 16.14 -36.42 2.53
C GLY A 121 14.90 -35.98 1.75
N VAL A 122 13.87 -36.83 1.69
CA VAL A 122 12.62 -36.50 0.98
C VAL A 122 11.88 -35.34 1.66
N GLY A 123 11.91 -35.27 3.00
CA GLY A 123 11.32 -34.18 3.76
C GLY A 123 11.95 -32.82 3.44
N LEU A 124 13.28 -32.76 3.37
CA LEU A 124 14.00 -31.54 2.98
C LEU A 124 13.65 -31.12 1.55
N VAL A 125 13.61 -32.06 0.60
CA VAL A 125 13.22 -31.78 -0.79
C VAL A 125 11.78 -31.28 -0.87
N GLY A 126 10.85 -31.91 -0.13
CA GLY A 126 9.45 -31.50 -0.07
C GLY A 126 9.27 -30.09 0.50
N ILE A 127 10.00 -29.76 1.58
CA ILE A 127 10.01 -28.41 2.16
C ILE A 127 10.55 -27.40 1.14
N TRP A 128 11.65 -27.72 0.45
CA TRP A 128 12.25 -26.84 -0.54
C TRP A 128 11.33 -26.59 -1.75
N LEU A 129 10.71 -27.65 -2.30
CA LEU A 129 9.73 -27.54 -3.39
C LEU A 129 8.48 -26.77 -2.96
N GLY A 130 7.96 -27.03 -1.76
CA GLY A 130 6.81 -26.32 -1.21
C GLY A 130 7.10 -24.83 -1.00
N TRP A 131 8.31 -24.48 -0.55
CA TRP A 131 8.75 -23.09 -0.46
C TRP A 131 8.83 -22.42 -1.83
N LEU A 132 9.37 -23.11 -2.84
CA LEU A 132 9.48 -22.59 -4.20
C LEU A 132 8.10 -22.36 -4.83
N ALA A 133 7.17 -23.31 -4.65
CA ALA A 133 5.79 -23.20 -5.10
C ALA A 133 5.06 -22.01 -4.44
N ALA A 134 5.14 -21.90 -3.11
CA ALA A 134 4.56 -20.79 -2.37
C ALA A 134 5.15 -19.42 -2.77
N ARG A 135 6.45 -19.38 -3.11
CA ARG A 135 7.10 -18.15 -3.60
C ARG A 135 6.53 -17.72 -4.94
N ARG A 136 6.25 -18.68 -5.85
CA ARG A 136 5.68 -18.40 -7.16
C ARG A 136 4.21 -17.97 -7.07
N THR A 137 3.40 -18.65 -6.27
CA THR A 137 1.96 -18.36 -6.16
C THR A 137 1.65 -17.08 -5.38
N LEU A 138 2.46 -16.71 -4.37
CA LEU A 138 2.26 -15.47 -3.60
C LEU A 138 3.01 -14.25 -4.18
N ARG A 139 3.71 -14.37 -5.31
CA ARG A 139 4.39 -13.21 -5.94
C ARG A 139 3.38 -12.18 -6.49
N PRO A 140 2.32 -12.57 -7.23
CA PRO A 140 1.33 -11.63 -7.76
C PRO A 140 0.66 -10.77 -6.70
N LEU A 141 0.43 -11.32 -5.51
CA LEU A 141 -0.19 -10.58 -4.40
C LEU A 141 0.66 -9.37 -3.95
N GLN A 142 1.99 -9.50 -4.02
CA GLN A 142 2.90 -8.39 -3.71
C GLN A 142 2.86 -7.32 -4.80
N GLU A 143 2.71 -7.72 -6.06
CA GLU A 143 2.55 -6.82 -7.21
C GLU A 143 1.24 -6.03 -7.09
N ILE A 144 0.11 -6.72 -6.84
CA ILE A 144 -1.21 -6.10 -6.56
C ILE A 144 -1.10 -5.09 -5.41
N THR A 145 -0.51 -5.49 -4.28
CA THR A 145 -0.41 -4.61 -3.08
C THR A 145 0.50 -3.40 -3.34
N ALA A 146 1.62 -3.60 -4.05
CA ALA A 146 2.54 -2.53 -4.38
C ALA A 146 1.90 -1.53 -5.36
N THR A 147 1.21 -2.02 -6.38
CA THR A 147 0.49 -1.17 -7.33
C THR A 147 -0.64 -0.42 -6.63
N ALA A 148 -1.43 -1.09 -5.78
CA ALA A 148 -2.48 -0.42 -5.00
C ALA A 148 -1.92 0.72 -4.11
N ARG A 149 -0.77 0.52 -3.45
CA ARG A 149 -0.11 1.59 -2.69
C ARG A 149 0.38 2.73 -3.58
N ARG A 150 0.98 2.43 -4.75
CA ARG A 150 1.42 3.46 -5.70
C ARG A 150 0.25 4.26 -6.27
N VAL A 151 -0.86 3.60 -6.57
CA VAL A 151 -2.08 4.24 -7.06
C VAL A 151 -2.68 5.16 -6.00
N ALA A 152 -2.71 4.74 -4.73
CA ALA A 152 -3.18 5.55 -3.62
C ALA A 152 -2.35 6.83 -3.43
N GLU A 153 -1.04 6.78 -3.68
CA GLU A 153 -0.16 7.92 -3.47
C GLU A 153 -0.04 8.83 -4.72
N ARG A 154 -0.04 8.27 -5.94
CA ARG A 154 0.53 8.99 -7.10
C ARG A 154 -0.26 8.97 -8.40
N ASN A 155 -0.99 7.92 -8.79
CA ASN A 155 -1.64 7.88 -10.13
C ASN A 155 -2.81 6.90 -10.25
N LEU A 156 -4.03 7.39 -10.50
CA LEU A 156 -5.21 6.56 -10.77
C LEU A 156 -5.27 5.93 -12.17
N HIS A 157 -4.36 6.29 -13.07
CA HIS A 157 -4.32 5.74 -14.43
C HIS A 157 -3.50 4.44 -14.52
N GLU A 158 -2.71 4.12 -13.49
CA GLU A 158 -2.00 2.85 -13.43
C GLU A 158 -3.02 1.73 -13.22
N ARG A 159 -2.81 0.62 -13.91
CA ARG A 159 -3.61 -0.61 -13.78
C ARG A 159 -2.69 -1.70 -13.26
N ILE A 160 -3.27 -2.64 -12.52
CA ILE A 160 -2.54 -3.83 -12.06
C ILE A 160 -2.16 -4.66 -13.28
N GLY A 161 -3.10 -4.88 -14.21
CA GLY A 161 -2.82 -5.54 -15.49
C GLY A 161 -2.19 -6.92 -15.31
N LEU A 162 -2.67 -7.70 -14.34
CA LEU A 162 -2.04 -8.96 -13.96
C LEU A 162 -2.15 -9.97 -15.11
N THR A 163 -1.01 -10.31 -15.72
CA THR A 163 -0.93 -11.33 -16.77
C THR A 163 -0.82 -12.72 -16.15
N GLY A 164 -1.70 -13.65 -16.52
CA GLY A 164 -1.64 -15.02 -16.02
C GLY A 164 -2.89 -15.87 -16.25
N PRO A 165 -2.93 -17.07 -15.65
CA PRO A 165 -4.10 -17.95 -15.64
C PRO A 165 -5.33 -17.24 -15.06
N GLN A 166 -6.54 -17.70 -15.43
CA GLN A 166 -7.79 -17.23 -14.82
C GLN A 166 -7.98 -17.89 -13.45
N ASP A 167 -7.22 -17.44 -12.46
CA ASP A 167 -7.31 -17.85 -11.06
C ASP A 167 -7.90 -16.74 -10.17
N GLU A 168 -8.09 -17.04 -8.88
CA GLU A 168 -8.66 -16.10 -7.90
C GLU A 168 -7.82 -14.84 -7.74
N LEU A 169 -6.50 -14.92 -7.97
CA LEU A 169 -5.60 -13.77 -7.92
C LEU A 169 -5.81 -12.84 -9.12
N ARG A 170 -6.01 -13.39 -10.32
CA ARG A 170 -6.36 -12.62 -11.50
C ARG A 170 -7.74 -11.98 -11.36
N GLN A 171 -8.74 -12.71 -10.88
CA GLN A 171 -10.07 -12.15 -10.62
C GLN A 171 -10.03 -10.98 -9.62
N LEU A 172 -9.19 -11.09 -8.59
CA LEU A 172 -8.97 -10.01 -7.63
C LEU A 172 -8.33 -8.79 -8.32
N ALA A 173 -7.30 -8.98 -9.14
CA ALA A 173 -6.66 -7.90 -9.90
C ALA A 173 -7.66 -7.19 -10.84
N ASP A 174 -8.47 -7.95 -11.58
CA ASP A 174 -9.49 -7.41 -12.49
C ASP A 174 -10.54 -6.58 -11.71
N THR A 175 -10.97 -7.06 -10.53
CA THR A 175 -11.92 -6.31 -9.66
C THR A 175 -11.33 -4.99 -9.17
N PHE A 176 -10.04 -4.98 -8.83
CA PHE A 176 -9.34 -3.74 -8.47
C PHE A 176 -9.22 -2.79 -9.67
N ASP A 177 -8.90 -3.30 -10.85
CA ASP A 177 -8.80 -2.49 -12.08
C ASP A 177 -10.16 -1.87 -12.45
N ASP A 178 -11.27 -2.59 -12.28
CA ASP A 178 -12.62 -2.06 -12.45
C ASP A 178 -12.95 -0.95 -11.44
N MET A 179 -12.56 -1.13 -10.18
CA MET A 179 -12.72 -0.10 -9.15
C MET A 179 -11.93 1.17 -9.51
N LEU A 180 -10.69 1.02 -9.97
CA LEU A 180 -9.85 2.13 -10.41
C LEU A 180 -10.44 2.84 -11.64
N ALA A 181 -11.00 2.09 -12.59
CA ALA A 181 -11.67 2.66 -13.76
C ALA A 181 -12.91 3.47 -13.37
N ARG A 182 -13.72 2.99 -12.42
CA ARG A 182 -14.88 3.73 -11.90
C ARG A 182 -14.48 5.00 -11.18
N LEU A 183 -13.42 4.96 -10.37
CA LEU A 183 -12.88 6.14 -9.69
C LEU A 183 -12.36 7.18 -10.69
N ASP A 184 -11.59 6.75 -11.69
CA ASP A 184 -11.07 7.64 -12.73
C ASP A 184 -12.19 8.28 -13.55
N ALA A 185 -13.23 7.50 -13.90
CA ALA A 185 -14.42 8.03 -14.56
C ALA A 185 -15.18 9.04 -13.69
N ALA A 186 -15.33 8.78 -12.39
CA ALA A 186 -15.98 9.70 -11.45
C ALA A 186 -15.21 11.02 -11.33
N PHE A 187 -13.89 10.96 -11.15
CA PHE A 187 -13.03 12.15 -11.11
C PHE A 187 -13.00 12.88 -12.46
N GLY A 188 -13.00 12.17 -13.58
CA GLY A 188 -13.11 12.76 -14.91
C GLY A 188 -14.45 13.46 -15.16
N SER A 189 -15.54 12.94 -14.61
CA SER A 189 -16.86 13.58 -14.64
C SER A 189 -16.89 14.84 -13.77
N GLN A 190 -16.35 14.77 -12.54
CA GLN A 190 -16.24 15.92 -11.64
C GLN A 190 -15.42 17.07 -12.27
N ARG A 191 -14.28 16.77 -12.92
CA ARG A 191 -13.49 17.78 -13.66
C ARG A 191 -14.31 18.51 -14.72
N ARG A 192 -15.01 17.76 -15.57
CA ARG A 192 -15.86 18.33 -16.63
C ARG A 192 -17.02 19.14 -16.05
N PHE A 193 -17.62 18.67 -14.95
CA PHE A 193 -18.68 19.40 -14.26
C PHE A 193 -18.19 20.75 -13.73
N VAL A 194 -17.05 20.79 -13.03
CA VAL A 194 -16.46 22.04 -12.51
C VAL A 194 -16.10 22.99 -13.65
N ALA A 195 -15.48 22.49 -14.73
CA ALA A 195 -15.14 23.31 -15.89
C ALA A 195 -16.38 23.88 -16.58
N ASN A 196 -17.40 23.06 -16.84
CA ASN A 196 -18.64 23.51 -17.47
C ASN A 196 -19.39 24.50 -16.56
N ALA A 197 -19.53 24.19 -15.27
CA ALA A 197 -20.15 25.10 -14.30
C ALA A 197 -19.42 26.45 -14.25
N SER A 198 -18.09 26.47 -14.40
CA SER A 198 -17.32 27.71 -14.46
C SER A 198 -17.73 28.60 -15.63
N HIS A 199 -17.84 28.03 -16.82
CA HIS A 199 -18.23 28.77 -18.01
C HIS A 199 -19.70 29.20 -17.98
N GLU A 200 -20.60 28.32 -17.58
CA GLU A 200 -22.04 28.59 -17.50
C GLU A 200 -22.39 29.63 -16.43
N LEU A 201 -21.62 29.73 -15.33
CA LEU A 201 -21.84 30.75 -14.29
C LEU A 201 -21.17 32.10 -14.60
N ARG A 202 -20.02 32.11 -15.30
CA ARG A 202 -19.32 33.37 -15.66
C ARG A 202 -20.11 34.19 -16.68
N THR A 203 -20.78 33.52 -17.63
CA THR A 203 -21.55 34.16 -18.70
C THR A 203 -22.66 35.08 -18.16
N PRO A 204 -23.60 34.64 -17.30
CA PRO A 204 -24.65 35.50 -16.77
C PRO A 204 -24.12 36.64 -15.90
N LEU A 205 -23.03 36.42 -15.15
CA LEU A 205 -22.38 37.48 -14.37
C LEU A 205 -21.76 38.57 -15.25
N THR A 206 -21.16 38.16 -16.37
CA THR A 206 -20.60 39.09 -17.36
C THR A 206 -21.71 39.90 -18.01
N ILE A 207 -22.82 39.25 -18.40
CA ILE A 207 -23.99 39.93 -18.96
C ILE A 207 -24.57 40.93 -17.97
N ASN A 208 -24.76 40.54 -16.70
CA ASN A 208 -25.25 41.46 -15.66
C ASN A 208 -24.34 42.67 -15.51
N ARG A 209 -23.01 42.46 -15.46
CA ARG A 209 -22.03 43.55 -15.40
C ARG A 209 -22.18 44.51 -16.59
N THR A 210 -22.20 43.96 -17.81
CA THR A 210 -22.33 44.76 -19.04
C THR A 210 -23.63 45.56 -19.04
N LEU A 211 -24.75 44.96 -18.64
CA LEU A 211 -26.04 45.66 -18.56
C LEU A 211 -26.00 46.83 -17.56
N ILE A 212 -25.34 46.65 -16.41
CA ILE A 212 -25.18 47.72 -15.42
C ILE A 212 -24.24 48.81 -15.96
N GLU A 213 -23.11 48.45 -16.57
CA GLU A 213 -22.16 49.40 -17.17
C GLU A 213 -22.81 50.20 -18.30
N VAL A 214 -23.61 49.57 -19.16
CA VAL A 214 -24.40 50.25 -20.21
C VAL A 214 -25.43 51.20 -19.60
N ALA A 215 -26.16 50.78 -18.56
CA ALA A 215 -27.10 51.67 -17.89
C ALA A 215 -26.41 52.92 -17.30
N LEU A 216 -25.19 52.76 -16.76
CA LEU A 216 -24.38 53.83 -16.21
C LEU A 216 -23.66 54.71 -17.25
N SER A 217 -23.54 54.24 -18.50
CA SER A 217 -22.83 54.94 -19.58
C SER A 217 -23.61 56.14 -20.17
N HIS A 218 -24.85 56.38 -19.73
CA HIS A 218 -25.62 57.55 -20.13
C HIS A 218 -24.92 58.85 -19.71
N PRO A 219 -25.02 59.96 -20.48
CA PRO A 219 -24.27 61.20 -20.20
C PRO A 219 -24.60 61.87 -18.87
N ASP A 220 -25.83 61.69 -18.37
CA ASP A 220 -26.31 62.21 -17.09
C ASP A 220 -27.29 61.21 -16.43
N PRO A 221 -26.79 60.10 -15.83
CA PRO A 221 -27.66 59.16 -15.15
C PRO A 221 -28.14 59.81 -13.84
N PRO A 222 -29.43 59.64 -13.47
CA PRO A 222 -29.94 60.11 -12.18
C PRO A 222 -29.05 59.65 -11.02
N ALA A 223 -28.89 60.47 -9.99
CA ALA A 223 -27.99 60.18 -8.87
C ALA A 223 -28.31 58.82 -8.20
N GLU A 224 -29.59 58.49 -8.06
CA GLU A 224 -30.08 57.21 -7.55
C GLU A 224 -29.65 56.03 -8.44
N LEU A 225 -29.73 56.17 -9.76
CA LEU A 225 -29.29 55.15 -10.72
C LEU A 225 -27.78 54.93 -10.65
N ARG A 226 -27.00 56.01 -10.48
CA ARG A 226 -25.55 55.95 -10.32
C ARG A 226 -25.16 55.20 -9.04
N GLN A 227 -25.82 55.51 -7.93
CA GLN A 227 -25.60 54.83 -6.65
C GLN A 227 -26.00 53.36 -6.71
N LEU A 228 -27.17 53.06 -7.29
CA LEU A 228 -27.65 51.69 -7.46
C LEU A 228 -26.71 50.88 -8.36
N GLY A 229 -26.31 51.43 -9.51
CA GLY A 229 -25.40 50.75 -10.44
C GLY A 229 -24.04 50.48 -9.82
N ALA A 230 -23.45 51.45 -9.10
CA ALA A 230 -22.20 51.22 -8.36
C ALA A 230 -22.34 50.11 -7.30
N THR A 231 -23.47 50.07 -6.60
CA THR A 231 -23.78 49.02 -5.62
C THR A 231 -23.93 47.65 -6.30
N LEU A 232 -24.66 47.57 -7.41
CA LEU A 232 -24.85 46.32 -8.16
C LEU A 232 -23.55 45.81 -8.77
N LEU A 233 -22.68 46.69 -9.29
CA LEU A 233 -21.35 46.32 -9.76
C LEU A 233 -20.50 45.73 -8.63
N THR A 234 -20.55 46.33 -7.44
CA THR A 234 -19.85 45.83 -6.24
C THR A 234 -20.35 44.44 -5.85
N VAL A 235 -21.68 44.24 -5.82
CA VAL A 235 -22.30 42.94 -5.52
C VAL A 235 -21.96 41.90 -6.59
N ASN A 236 -22.00 42.26 -7.88
CA ASN A 236 -21.68 41.35 -8.97
C ASN A 236 -20.21 40.91 -8.93
N ALA A 237 -19.28 41.85 -8.70
CA ALA A 237 -17.86 41.56 -8.53
C ALA A 237 -17.60 40.65 -7.31
N ARG A 238 -18.40 40.76 -6.25
CA ARG A 238 -18.34 39.85 -5.10
C ARG A 238 -18.81 38.45 -5.46
N HIS A 239 -19.92 38.31 -6.20
CA HIS A 239 -20.41 37.00 -6.65
C HIS A 239 -19.44 36.33 -7.62
N GLU A 240 -18.82 37.10 -8.52
CA GLU A 240 -17.78 36.61 -9.43
C GLU A 240 -16.59 36.04 -8.66
N ARG A 241 -16.05 36.77 -7.67
CA ARG A 241 -14.97 36.28 -6.81
C ARG A 241 -15.34 35.04 -6.00
N LEU A 242 -16.58 34.97 -5.50
CA LEU A 242 -17.09 33.82 -4.76
C LEU A 242 -17.17 32.56 -5.62
N ILE A 243 -17.83 32.68 -6.78
CA ILE A 243 -18.04 31.57 -7.71
C ILE A 243 -16.69 31.11 -8.26
N GLU A 244 -15.84 32.02 -8.72
CA GLU A 244 -14.51 31.68 -9.19
C GLU A 244 -13.68 31.01 -8.09
N GLY A 245 -13.77 31.50 -6.85
CA GLY A 245 -13.11 30.87 -5.71
C GLY A 245 -13.58 29.44 -5.43
N LEU A 246 -14.89 29.19 -5.49
CA LEU A 246 -15.48 27.87 -5.32
C LEU A 246 -15.08 26.91 -6.44
N LEU A 247 -15.04 27.39 -7.68
CA LEU A 247 -14.67 26.59 -8.84
C LEU A 247 -13.18 26.25 -8.83
N VAL A 248 -12.33 27.20 -8.42
CA VAL A 248 -10.90 26.93 -8.20
C VAL A 248 -10.74 25.91 -7.06
N LEU A 249 -11.47 26.03 -5.96
CA LEU A 249 -11.41 25.07 -4.86
C LEU A 249 -11.82 23.66 -5.33
N ALA A 250 -12.97 23.54 -6.00
CA ALA A 250 -13.47 22.28 -6.54
C ALA A 250 -12.55 21.69 -7.63
N GLY A 251 -11.83 22.53 -8.37
CA GLY A 251 -10.87 22.10 -9.40
C GLY A 251 -9.49 21.74 -8.86
N SER A 252 -9.03 22.41 -7.80
CA SER A 252 -7.69 22.22 -7.21
C SER A 252 -7.61 21.07 -6.19
N GLU A 253 -8.74 20.58 -5.68
CA GLU A 253 -8.78 19.26 -5.01
C GLU A 253 -8.42 18.12 -5.98
N GLN A 254 -8.45 18.39 -7.29
CA GLN A 254 -8.07 17.45 -8.33
C GLN A 254 -6.59 17.59 -8.72
N ARG A 255 -5.94 16.45 -9.00
CA ARG A 255 -4.55 16.40 -9.51
C ARG A 255 -4.42 17.20 -10.82
N LEU A 256 -3.42 18.07 -10.90
CA LEU A 256 -3.15 18.92 -12.06
C LEU A 256 -2.93 18.07 -13.32
N THR A 257 -3.58 18.44 -14.43
CA THR A 257 -3.36 17.81 -15.73
C THR A 257 -2.17 18.41 -16.48
N THR A 258 -1.72 19.60 -16.07
CA THR A 258 -0.68 20.38 -16.73
C THR A 258 0.45 20.67 -15.75
N HIS A 259 1.67 20.43 -16.20
CA HIS A 259 2.90 20.64 -15.43
C HIS A 259 3.87 21.44 -16.30
N ASP A 260 3.56 22.72 -16.48
CA ASP A 260 4.37 23.61 -17.30
C ASP A 260 5.53 24.23 -16.48
N PRO A 261 6.66 24.54 -17.12
CA PRO A 261 7.70 25.33 -16.47
C PRO A 261 7.20 26.75 -16.19
N VAL A 262 7.21 27.16 -14.92
CA VAL A 262 6.79 28.50 -14.50
C VAL A 262 7.92 29.15 -13.71
N ASP A 263 8.26 30.39 -14.05
CA ASP A 263 9.12 31.21 -13.20
C ASP A 263 8.25 31.99 -12.20
N LEU A 264 8.22 31.50 -10.96
CA LEU A 264 7.40 32.09 -9.90
C LEU A 264 7.83 33.52 -9.58
N ALA A 265 9.11 33.87 -9.80
CA ALA A 265 9.61 35.22 -9.59
C ALA A 265 9.04 36.20 -10.62
N ALA A 266 8.92 35.77 -11.88
CA ALA A 266 8.32 36.58 -12.94
C ALA A 266 6.81 36.84 -12.68
N VAL A 267 6.07 35.79 -12.31
CA VAL A 267 4.64 35.91 -11.94
C VAL A 267 4.46 36.85 -10.74
N THR A 268 5.26 36.65 -9.68
CA THR A 268 5.21 37.49 -8.47
C THR A 268 5.52 38.95 -8.79
N THR A 269 6.55 39.21 -9.61
CA THR A 269 6.94 40.57 -10.00
C THR A 269 5.82 41.29 -10.75
N ARG A 270 5.16 40.60 -11.69
CA ARG A 270 4.02 41.15 -12.44
C ARG A 270 2.87 41.52 -11.52
N LEU A 271 2.46 40.59 -10.66
CA LEU A 271 1.32 40.80 -9.75
C LEU A 271 1.59 41.89 -8.71
N VAL A 272 2.81 41.94 -8.16
CA VAL A 272 3.19 43.02 -7.22
C VAL A 272 3.14 44.37 -7.91
N THR A 273 3.55 44.46 -9.18
CA THR A 273 3.46 45.71 -9.96
C THR A 273 2.02 46.19 -10.07
N VAL A 274 1.07 45.29 -10.35
CA VAL A 274 -0.36 45.62 -10.41
C VAL A 274 -0.89 46.05 -9.03
N ALA A 275 -0.49 45.33 -7.97
CA ALA A 275 -0.95 45.60 -6.60
C ALA A 275 -0.40 46.90 -5.99
N ARG A 276 0.60 47.55 -6.61
CA ARG A 276 1.16 48.81 -6.08
C ARG A 276 0.13 49.93 -5.97
N ALA A 277 -0.77 50.04 -6.95
CA ALA A 277 -1.81 51.08 -6.92
C ALA A 277 -2.80 50.86 -5.76
N GLU A 278 -3.21 49.61 -5.54
CA GLU A 278 -4.09 49.22 -4.44
C GLU A 278 -3.41 49.42 -3.07
N ALA A 279 -2.15 49.00 -2.93
CA ALA A 279 -1.38 49.20 -1.71
C ALA A 279 -1.18 50.69 -1.38
N ALA A 280 -0.89 51.52 -2.38
CA ALA A 280 -0.74 52.96 -2.19
C ALA A 280 -2.07 53.62 -1.77
N ALA A 281 -3.20 53.20 -2.34
CA ALA A 281 -4.52 53.69 -1.94
C ALA A 281 -4.89 53.31 -0.50
N ALA A 282 -4.33 52.19 0.00
CA ALA A 282 -4.49 51.73 1.38
C ALA A 282 -3.40 52.25 2.34
N ASP A 283 -2.49 53.13 1.88
CA ASP A 283 -1.36 53.68 2.64
C ASP A 283 -0.42 52.59 3.20
N ILE A 284 -0.03 51.66 2.32
CA ILE A 284 0.82 50.51 2.64
C ILE A 284 2.10 50.57 1.80
N ASP A 285 3.25 50.41 2.47
CA ASP A 285 4.55 50.26 1.81
C ASP A 285 4.74 48.83 1.29
N LEU A 286 4.72 48.67 -0.04
CA LEU A 286 4.86 47.39 -0.73
C LEU A 286 6.29 47.17 -1.25
N ARG A 287 7.01 46.26 -0.60
CA ARG A 287 8.40 45.90 -0.88
C ARG A 287 8.50 44.55 -1.59
N LEU A 288 9.36 44.47 -2.60
CA LEU A 288 9.60 43.26 -3.41
C LEU A 288 11.09 42.92 -3.41
N SER A 289 11.40 41.66 -3.16
CA SER A 289 12.73 41.09 -3.35
C SER A 289 12.60 39.73 -4.05
N THR A 290 13.11 39.62 -5.27
CA THR A 290 12.99 38.42 -6.10
C THR A 290 14.35 37.91 -6.56
N ALA A 291 14.49 36.59 -6.60
CA ALA A 291 15.57 35.85 -7.23
C ALA A 291 14.96 34.74 -8.11
N PRO A 292 15.68 34.15 -9.07
CA PRO A 292 15.13 33.12 -9.96
C PRO A 292 14.42 32.01 -9.20
N ALA A 293 13.17 31.70 -9.60
CA ALA A 293 12.34 30.74 -8.89
C ALA A 293 11.61 29.76 -9.83
N PRO A 294 12.34 28.87 -10.53
CA PRO A 294 11.74 27.93 -11.48
C PRO A 294 11.00 26.79 -10.75
N VAL A 295 9.71 26.67 -11.03
CA VAL A 295 8.81 25.63 -10.52
C VAL A 295 8.09 24.94 -11.68
N THR A 296 7.36 23.86 -11.37
CA THR A 296 6.54 23.14 -12.34
C THR A 296 5.09 23.15 -11.86
N GLY A 297 4.15 23.58 -12.72
CA GLY A 297 2.76 23.73 -12.31
C GLY A 297 1.84 24.30 -13.38
N ASP A 298 0.62 24.60 -12.98
CA ASP A 298 -0.34 25.33 -13.79
C ASP A 298 -0.13 26.85 -13.57
N PRO A 299 0.27 27.61 -14.62
CA PRO A 299 0.58 29.02 -14.48
C PRO A 299 -0.61 29.86 -14.02
N VAL A 300 -1.83 29.52 -14.41
CA VAL A 300 -3.06 30.26 -14.08
C VAL A 300 -3.39 30.07 -12.61
N LEU A 301 -3.30 28.84 -12.10
CA LEU A 301 -3.56 28.54 -10.69
C LEU A 301 -2.50 29.15 -9.78
N LEU A 302 -1.22 29.08 -10.17
CA LEU A 302 -0.13 29.71 -9.42
C LEU A 302 -0.28 31.23 -9.37
N GLU A 303 -0.61 31.87 -10.50
CA GLU A 303 -0.93 33.30 -10.53
C GLU A 303 -2.07 33.65 -9.57
N ARG A 304 -3.14 32.84 -9.57
CA ARG A 304 -4.27 33.05 -8.65
C ARG A 304 -3.87 32.89 -7.18
N ALA A 305 -3.03 31.91 -6.85
CA ALA A 305 -2.53 31.73 -5.50
C ALA A 305 -1.74 32.95 -5.02
N VAL A 306 -0.81 33.45 -5.85
CA VAL A 306 -0.03 34.64 -5.51
C VAL A 306 -0.91 35.88 -5.38
N GLN A 307 -1.88 36.06 -6.27
CA GLN A 307 -2.84 37.16 -6.20
C GLN A 307 -3.66 37.14 -4.90
N ASN A 308 -4.18 35.97 -4.51
CA ASN A 308 -4.92 35.81 -3.25
C ASN A 308 -4.04 36.11 -2.02
N LEU A 309 -2.76 35.72 -2.03
CA LEU A 309 -1.85 36.03 -0.93
C LEU A 309 -1.58 37.54 -0.82
N LEU A 310 -1.37 38.23 -1.96
CA LEU A 310 -1.16 39.68 -1.99
C LEU A 310 -2.41 40.44 -1.52
N GLN A 311 -3.58 40.07 -2.02
CA GLN A 311 -4.84 40.70 -1.62
C GLN A 311 -5.11 40.51 -0.12
N ASN A 312 -4.86 39.33 0.44
CA ASN A 312 -4.97 39.11 1.88
C ASN A 312 -3.97 39.97 2.66
N ALA A 313 -2.72 40.05 2.19
CA ALA A 313 -1.68 40.83 2.85
C ALA A 313 -1.99 42.34 2.89
N ILE A 314 -2.66 42.87 1.86
CA ILE A 314 -3.11 44.26 1.79
C ILE A 314 -4.39 44.47 2.63
N ALA A 315 -5.41 43.63 2.44
CA ALA A 315 -6.72 43.79 3.07
C ALA A 315 -6.70 43.66 4.60
N TYR A 316 -5.82 42.82 5.15
CA TYR A 316 -5.67 42.61 6.59
C TYR A 316 -4.51 43.39 7.22
N ASN A 317 -4.00 44.40 6.52
CA ASN A 317 -2.94 45.25 7.03
C ASN A 317 -3.50 46.37 7.94
N VAL A 318 -2.60 47.05 8.64
CA VAL A 318 -2.85 48.33 9.32
C VAL A 318 -2.43 49.50 8.42
N PRO A 319 -3.06 50.69 8.56
CA PRO A 319 -2.60 51.91 7.89
C PRO A 319 -1.14 52.22 8.21
N HIS A 320 -0.40 52.78 7.24
CA HIS A 320 1.06 52.98 7.29
C HIS A 320 1.87 51.69 7.52
N GLY A 321 1.25 50.54 7.26
CA GLY A 321 1.86 49.23 7.39
C GLY A 321 2.83 48.90 6.25
N THR A 322 3.43 47.71 6.33
CA THR A 322 4.35 47.20 5.31
C THR A 322 3.94 45.81 4.87
N VAL A 323 3.99 45.58 3.56
CA VAL A 323 3.92 44.24 2.95
C VAL A 323 5.26 43.97 2.28
N THR A 324 5.94 42.91 2.69
CA THR A 324 7.21 42.47 2.10
C THR A 324 7.00 41.14 1.40
N VAL A 325 7.31 41.11 0.10
CA VAL A 325 7.20 39.93 -0.76
C VAL A 325 8.60 39.47 -1.11
N THR A 326 8.92 38.23 -0.76
CA THR A 326 10.22 37.59 -1.05
C THR A 326 9.98 36.33 -1.85
N CYS A 327 10.61 36.20 -3.02
CA CYS A 327 10.51 35.00 -3.85
C CYS A 327 11.90 34.56 -4.28
N ALA A 328 12.29 33.33 -3.94
CA ALA A 328 13.58 32.75 -4.30
C ALA A 328 13.53 31.23 -4.33
N GLY A 329 14.17 30.61 -5.32
CA GLY A 329 14.24 29.15 -5.45
C GLY A 329 12.86 28.54 -5.70
N THR A 330 12.27 27.88 -4.71
CA THR A 330 10.90 27.35 -4.82
C THR A 330 9.96 27.90 -3.75
N CYS A 331 10.37 29.01 -3.13
CA CYS A 331 9.71 29.59 -1.97
C CYS A 331 9.21 31.00 -2.29
N LEU A 332 7.96 31.28 -1.92
CA LEU A 332 7.38 32.61 -1.87
C LEU A 332 6.94 32.88 -0.44
N THR A 333 7.48 33.93 0.17
CA THR A 333 7.09 34.38 1.50
C THR A 333 6.52 35.79 1.41
N ILE A 334 5.29 35.97 1.91
CA ILE A 334 4.62 37.26 2.03
C ILE A 334 4.47 37.57 3.51
N THR A 335 5.01 38.71 3.93
CA THR A 335 4.97 39.20 5.29
C THR A 335 4.21 40.51 5.33
N ASN A 336 3.13 40.59 6.11
CA ASN A 336 2.40 41.84 6.33
C ASN A 336 2.43 42.24 7.81
N THR A 337 2.35 43.54 8.08
CA THR A 337 1.88 44.06 9.37
C THR A 337 0.37 43.86 9.48
N GLY A 338 -0.18 43.99 10.67
CA GLY A 338 -1.60 43.70 10.88
C GLY A 338 -1.93 43.58 12.37
N PRO A 339 -3.19 43.26 12.71
CA PRO A 339 -3.56 42.95 14.09
C PRO A 339 -2.79 41.72 14.60
N THR A 340 -2.69 41.61 15.92
CA THR A 340 -2.14 40.44 16.59
C THR A 340 -3.06 39.24 16.38
N ILE A 341 -2.51 38.14 15.88
CA ILE A 341 -3.23 36.89 15.63
C ILE A 341 -2.78 35.88 16.67
N ALA A 342 -3.71 35.24 17.38
CA ALA A 342 -3.33 34.23 18.35
C ALA A 342 -2.86 32.95 17.63
N ALA A 343 -1.82 32.31 18.13
CA ALA A 343 -1.22 31.13 17.48
C ALA A 343 -2.22 29.98 17.24
N TYR A 344 -3.22 29.82 18.11
CA TYR A 344 -4.27 28.79 17.96
C TYR A 344 -5.27 29.09 16.83
N GLU A 345 -5.33 30.31 16.31
CA GLU A 345 -6.23 30.70 15.22
C GLU A 345 -5.62 30.42 13.84
N ILE A 346 -4.29 30.27 13.78
CA ILE A 346 -3.52 30.10 12.55
C ILE A 346 -3.95 28.89 11.72
N PRO A 347 -4.15 27.67 12.28
CA PRO A 347 -4.61 26.53 11.48
C PRO A 347 -5.96 26.79 10.80
N GLY A 348 -6.80 27.60 11.45
CA GLY A 348 -8.12 27.98 10.97
C GLY A 348 -8.14 28.94 9.80
N LEU A 349 -7.07 29.72 9.60
CA LEU A 349 -7.01 30.71 8.51
C LEU A 349 -7.15 30.09 7.12
N PHE A 350 -6.81 28.82 6.99
CA PHE A 350 -6.89 28.10 5.72
C PHE A 350 -8.23 27.37 5.51
N GLU A 351 -9.15 27.41 6.48
CA GLU A 351 -10.48 26.81 6.31
C GLU A 351 -11.37 27.67 5.41
N PRO A 352 -12.16 27.07 4.50
CA PRO A 352 -13.10 27.81 3.67
C PRO A 352 -14.10 28.62 4.51
N PHE A 353 -14.37 29.86 4.10
CA PHE A 353 -15.32 30.79 4.73
C PHE A 353 -14.94 31.25 6.14
N ARG A 354 -13.75 30.91 6.63
CA ARG A 354 -13.30 31.34 7.97
C ARG A 354 -12.73 32.76 7.95
N ARG A 355 -13.16 33.57 8.92
CA ARG A 355 -12.70 34.96 9.14
C ARG A 355 -12.35 35.12 10.62
N LEU A 356 -11.23 35.79 10.93
CA LEU A 356 -10.77 35.97 12.31
C LEU A 356 -11.57 37.00 13.11
N THR A 357 -12.24 37.93 12.44
CA THR A 357 -13.10 38.92 13.10
C THR A 357 -14.30 39.25 12.23
N ASP A 358 -15.48 39.12 12.82
CA ASP A 358 -16.77 39.57 12.28
C ASP A 358 -16.88 41.10 12.42
N ARG A 359 -15.84 41.83 12.00
CA ARG A 359 -15.87 43.29 12.04
C ARG A 359 -16.88 43.78 11.01
N ILE A 360 -18.02 44.22 11.53
CA ILE A 360 -19.02 45.05 10.86
C ILE A 360 -18.27 46.28 10.31
N GLY A 361 -17.81 46.22 9.06
CA GLY A 361 -17.07 47.31 8.41
C GLY A 361 -15.97 46.91 7.42
N SER A 362 -15.42 45.69 7.45
CA SER A 362 -14.51 45.20 6.39
C SER A 362 -15.31 44.33 5.42
N THR A 363 -15.86 44.94 4.38
CA THR A 363 -16.95 44.36 3.56
C THR A 363 -16.49 43.43 2.42
N ASP A 364 -15.19 43.15 2.27
CA ASP A 364 -14.69 42.78 0.93
C ASP A 364 -13.98 41.43 0.74
N GLY A 365 -14.24 40.44 1.61
CA GLY A 365 -13.63 39.11 1.48
C GLY A 365 -14.62 37.95 1.68
N SER A 366 -14.59 36.96 0.77
CA SER A 366 -15.38 35.73 0.83
C SER A 366 -14.91 34.70 1.87
N GLY A 367 -13.74 34.91 2.50
CA GLY A 367 -13.08 33.91 3.34
C GLY A 367 -12.56 32.69 2.56
N LEU A 368 -12.51 32.76 1.22
CA LEU A 368 -12.01 31.67 0.37
C LEU A 368 -10.53 31.86 -0.03
N GLY A 369 -9.96 33.05 0.14
CA GLY A 369 -8.64 33.37 -0.41
C GLY A 369 -7.55 32.40 0.04
N LEU A 370 -7.36 32.20 1.34
CA LEU A 370 -6.32 31.30 1.86
C LEU A 370 -6.65 29.82 1.67
N SER A 371 -7.92 29.42 1.67
CA SER A 371 -8.30 28.03 1.37
C SER A 371 -8.03 27.67 -0.09
N ILE A 372 -8.25 28.60 -1.03
CA ILE A 372 -7.84 28.47 -2.43
C ILE A 372 -6.33 28.30 -2.53
N VAL A 373 -5.56 29.17 -1.86
CA VAL A 373 -4.09 29.06 -1.90
C VAL A 373 -3.64 27.69 -1.39
N ARG A 374 -4.16 27.23 -0.25
CA ARG A 374 -3.84 25.89 0.29
C ARG A 374 -4.18 24.78 -0.70
N SER A 375 -5.33 24.87 -1.35
CA SER A 375 -5.77 23.88 -2.32
C SER A 375 -4.85 23.86 -3.55
N VAL A 376 -4.52 25.03 -4.11
CA VAL A 376 -3.57 25.15 -5.22
C VAL A 376 -2.19 24.60 -4.83
N VAL A 377 -1.64 24.98 -3.68
CA VAL A 377 -0.33 24.52 -3.23
C VAL A 377 -0.30 23.01 -3.04
N THR A 378 -1.34 22.44 -2.42
CA THR A 378 -1.50 20.99 -2.26
C THR A 378 -1.58 20.28 -3.62
N ALA A 379 -2.33 20.82 -4.57
CA ALA A 379 -2.46 20.28 -5.93
C ALA A 379 -1.11 20.21 -6.66
N HIS A 380 -0.21 21.16 -6.36
CA HIS A 380 1.15 21.23 -6.89
C HIS A 380 2.15 20.38 -6.08
N GLY A 381 1.72 19.64 -5.06
CA GLY A 381 2.60 18.86 -4.19
C GLY A 381 3.51 19.72 -3.31
N GLY A 382 3.14 20.98 -3.07
CA GLY A 382 3.84 21.91 -2.21
C GLY A 382 3.32 21.93 -0.78
N GLU A 383 3.86 22.85 0.01
CA GLU A 383 3.49 23.10 1.40
C GLU A 383 3.23 24.59 1.61
N ILE A 384 2.21 24.93 2.39
CA ILE A 384 1.95 26.31 2.83
C ILE A 384 1.90 26.37 4.35
N THR A 385 2.60 27.35 4.91
CA THR A 385 2.61 27.62 6.35
C THR A 385 2.27 29.08 6.62
N ALA A 386 1.72 29.34 7.80
CA ALA A 386 1.48 30.68 8.29
C ALA A 386 1.99 30.80 9.72
N GLU A 387 2.60 31.94 10.05
CA GLU A 387 3.17 32.21 11.37
C GLU A 387 2.78 33.63 11.82
N PRO A 388 2.30 33.81 13.06
CA PRO A 388 1.98 35.12 13.59
C PRO A 388 3.26 35.90 13.87
N ARG A 389 3.25 37.20 13.62
CA ARG A 389 4.38 38.07 13.96
C ARG A 389 4.27 38.56 15.41
N PRO A 390 5.40 38.64 16.15
CA PRO A 390 5.39 39.18 17.52
C PRO A 390 4.84 40.61 17.63
N ALA A 391 5.09 41.44 16.61
CA ALA A 391 4.63 42.82 16.53
C ALA A 391 3.24 42.97 15.85
N GLY A 392 2.53 41.87 15.58
CA GLY A 392 1.28 41.87 14.83
C GLY A 392 1.47 41.67 13.32
N GLY A 393 0.44 41.07 12.69
CA GLY A 393 0.47 40.63 11.30
C GLY A 393 0.87 39.16 11.13
N LEU A 394 1.16 38.79 9.89
CA LEU A 394 1.26 37.40 9.46
C LEU A 394 2.45 37.21 8.50
N ILE A 395 3.10 36.07 8.60
CA ILE A 395 4.08 35.57 7.63
C ILE A 395 3.44 34.35 6.98
N ILE A 396 3.21 34.39 5.67
CA ILE A 396 2.74 33.24 4.90
C ILE A 396 3.86 32.78 3.99
N THR A 397 4.19 31.49 4.06
CA THR A 397 5.25 30.88 3.26
C THR A 397 4.67 29.76 2.41
N MET A 398 4.79 29.89 1.09
CA MET A 398 4.43 28.89 0.10
C MET A 398 5.72 28.26 -0.45
N ARG A 399 5.86 26.94 -0.34
CA ARG A 399 6.95 26.14 -0.93
C ARG A 399 6.40 25.20 -1.98
N LEU A 400 7.01 25.19 -3.15
CA LEU A 400 6.67 24.27 -4.24
C LEU A 400 7.84 23.30 -4.49
N PRO A 401 7.58 22.12 -5.08
CA PRO A 401 8.65 21.24 -5.53
C PRO A 401 9.47 21.90 -6.64
N ALA A 402 10.79 21.70 -6.59
CA ALA A 402 11.69 22.20 -7.63
C ALA A 402 11.44 21.49 -8.95
N ARG A 403 11.68 22.19 -10.05
CA ARG A 403 11.74 21.58 -11.38
C ARG A 403 12.72 20.42 -11.35
N ALA A 404 12.26 19.20 -11.62
CA ALA A 404 13.16 18.08 -11.88
C ALA A 404 13.98 18.44 -13.12
N GLN A 405 15.28 18.66 -12.96
CA GLN A 405 16.15 18.83 -14.11
C GLN A 405 16.13 17.50 -14.87
N PRO A 406 15.90 17.50 -16.21
CA PRO A 406 16.11 16.29 -16.98
C PRO A 406 17.56 15.87 -16.76
N SER A 407 17.77 14.69 -16.21
CA SER A 407 19.09 14.11 -16.05
C SER A 407 19.75 14.07 -17.43
N SER A 408 20.78 14.90 -17.62
CA SER A 408 21.63 14.83 -18.80
C SER A 408 22.44 13.53 -18.72
N THR A 409 21.88 12.44 -19.24
CA THR A 409 22.66 11.23 -19.48
C THR A 409 23.54 11.53 -20.69
N GLY A 410 24.82 11.81 -20.42
CA GLY A 410 25.89 11.83 -21.41
C GLY A 410 26.50 10.46 -21.61
#